data_AF-A0A1H5UQW9-F1
#
_entry.id   AF-A0A1H5UQW9-F1
#
_cell.length_a   1.000
_cell.length_b   1.000
_cell.length_c   1.000
_cell.angle_alpha   90.00
_cell.angle_beta   90.00
_cell.angle_gamma   90.00
#
_symmetry.space_group_name_H-M   'P 1'
#
loop_
_entity.id
_entity.type
_entity.pdbx_description
1 polymer ?
#
loop_
_entity_poly.entity_id
_entity_poly.type
_entity_poly.pdbx_seq_one_letter_code
_entity_poly.pdbx_strand_id
1 'polypeptide(L)'
;MPSLRWLEKYRPHKLPFRRHVTRASVALIYRGANVREGELFFIQRARREGDPWSGDMAFPGGRLERSDTSSRHTAMRETLEETGLDLFQQGEYQSRLSDLLTRHHSRWSPMVVTPHVFAWRGDNVMSLNHEAQRGIWIPLAYLGNPAHRSTLQIRTPLGRMTFPCCRYQGYCIWGLSYSMLQEFLRKREEG
;
A
#
# COMPACT_ATOMS: atom_id res chain seq x y z
N MET A 1 -11.22 -1.36 -19.97
CA MET A 1 -10.65 -0.70 -18.76
C MET A 1 -10.37 0.75 -19.10
N PRO A 2 -10.65 1.73 -18.22
CA PRO A 2 -10.27 3.11 -18.50
C PRO A 2 -8.75 3.14 -18.55
N SER A 3 -8.19 3.60 -19.65
CA SER A 3 -6.74 3.69 -19.79
C SER A 3 -6.19 4.62 -18.70
N LEU A 4 -5.30 4.13 -17.84
CA LEU A 4 -4.56 4.97 -16.89
C LEU A 4 -3.49 5.81 -17.63
N ARG A 5 -3.91 6.63 -18.60
CA ARG A 5 -3.04 7.40 -19.52
C ARG A 5 -2.05 8.32 -18.80
N TRP A 6 -2.33 8.74 -17.57
CA TRP A 6 -1.40 9.54 -16.77
C TRP A 6 -0.10 8.80 -16.42
N LEU A 7 -0.10 7.46 -16.42
CA LEU A 7 1.08 6.66 -16.08
C LEU A 7 2.24 6.87 -17.05
N GLU A 8 1.96 7.24 -18.30
CA GLU A 8 2.99 7.50 -19.32
C GLU A 8 3.79 8.79 -19.05
N LYS A 9 3.21 9.75 -18.33
CA LYS A 9 3.83 11.06 -18.05
C LYS A 9 4.40 11.18 -16.65
N TYR A 10 4.10 10.24 -15.76
CA TYR A 10 4.47 10.33 -14.36
C TYR A 10 5.94 9.93 -14.12
N ARG A 11 6.71 10.83 -13.49
CA ARG A 11 8.08 10.58 -13.04
C ARG A 11 8.10 10.37 -11.52
N PRO A 12 8.01 9.11 -11.04
CA PRO A 12 8.01 8.84 -9.61
C PRO A 12 9.32 9.25 -8.98
N HIS A 13 9.24 9.94 -7.84
CA HIS A 13 10.44 10.33 -7.10
C HIS A 13 11.18 9.08 -6.64
N LYS A 14 12.48 9.04 -6.90
CA LYS A 14 13.39 7.97 -6.45
C LYS A 14 14.32 8.61 -5.44
N LEU A 15 14.29 8.12 -4.20
CA LEU A 15 15.17 8.67 -3.19
C LEU A 15 16.63 8.33 -3.57
N PRO A 16 17.53 9.33 -3.57
CA PRO A 16 18.95 9.07 -3.77
C PRO A 16 19.46 8.16 -2.65
N PHE A 17 20.52 7.38 -2.92
CA PHE A 17 21.14 6.49 -1.95
C PHE A 17 20.22 5.38 -1.36
N ARG A 18 19.02 5.16 -1.90
CA ARG A 18 18.10 4.09 -1.46
C ARG A 18 18.71 2.68 -1.46
N ARG A 19 19.80 2.47 -2.20
CA ARG A 19 20.57 1.20 -2.24
C ARG A 19 21.40 0.96 -0.97
N HIS A 20 21.66 1.98 -0.16
CA HIS A 20 22.46 1.91 1.07
C HIS A 20 21.62 1.72 2.34
N VAL A 21 20.30 1.59 2.19
CA VAL A 21 19.36 1.46 3.32
C VAL A 21 18.46 0.26 3.10
N THR A 22 17.75 -0.15 4.15
CA THR A 22 16.74 -1.22 4.04
C THR A 22 15.70 -0.82 3.01
N ARG A 23 15.30 -1.76 2.15
CA ARG A 23 14.27 -1.52 1.13
C ARG A 23 13.10 -2.46 1.35
N ALA A 24 11.91 -1.92 1.16
CA ALA A 24 10.66 -2.66 1.16
C ALA A 24 9.83 -2.26 -0.06
N SER A 25 8.88 -3.10 -0.45
CA SER A 25 7.97 -2.81 -1.56
C SER A 25 6.59 -3.34 -1.28
N VAL A 26 5.60 -2.58 -1.71
CA VAL A 26 4.17 -2.90 -1.48
C VAL A 26 3.40 -2.85 -2.78
N ALA A 27 2.31 -3.60 -2.86
CA ALA A 27 1.41 -3.64 -4.01
C ALA A 27 0.12 -2.86 -3.73
N LEU A 28 -0.12 -1.81 -4.51
CA LEU A 28 -1.42 -1.17 -4.65
C LEU A 28 -2.19 -1.91 -5.75
N ILE A 29 -3.08 -2.79 -5.33
CA ILE A 29 -3.85 -3.64 -6.22
C ILE A 29 -5.24 -3.03 -6.36
N TYR A 30 -5.60 -2.65 -7.58
CA TYR A 30 -6.94 -2.14 -7.86
C TYR A 30 -7.66 -3.03 -8.88
N ARG A 31 -8.98 -3.07 -8.76
CA ARG A 31 -9.87 -3.75 -9.72
C ARG A 31 -11.05 -2.86 -10.07
N GLY A 32 -11.85 -3.28 -11.06
CA GLY A 32 -13.08 -2.62 -11.46
C GLY A 32 -12.99 -1.94 -12.82
N ALA A 33 -14.14 -1.82 -13.50
CA ALA A 33 -14.22 -1.34 -14.87
C ALA A 33 -14.18 0.19 -15.01
N ASN A 34 -14.47 0.94 -13.94
CA ASN A 34 -14.49 2.40 -13.92
C ASN A 34 -14.31 2.95 -12.50
N VAL A 35 -14.37 4.28 -12.32
CA VAL A 35 -14.13 4.94 -11.02
C VAL A 35 -15.20 4.60 -9.97
N ARG A 36 -16.47 4.40 -10.39
CA ARG A 36 -17.57 4.10 -9.47
C ARG A 36 -17.51 2.65 -8.97
N GLU A 37 -17.05 1.75 -9.82
CA GLU A 37 -16.92 0.31 -9.54
C GLU A 37 -15.50 -0.08 -9.11
N GLY A 38 -14.59 0.89 -9.05
CA GLY A 38 -13.20 0.65 -8.75
C GLY A 38 -13.01 0.37 -7.26
N GLU A 39 -12.17 -0.60 -6.92
CA GLU A 39 -11.82 -0.92 -5.54
C GLU A 39 -10.31 -1.03 -5.39
N LEU A 40 -9.81 -0.72 -4.20
CA LEU A 40 -8.41 -0.86 -3.82
C LEU A 40 -8.28 -1.88 -2.71
N PHE A 41 -7.33 -2.79 -2.84
CA PHE A 41 -7.09 -3.84 -1.88
C PHE A 41 -6.19 -3.38 -0.73
N PHE A 42 -6.57 -3.75 0.48
CA PHE A 42 -5.79 -3.56 1.69
C PHE A 42 -5.76 -4.85 2.51
N ILE A 43 -4.71 -5.00 3.30
CA ILE A 43 -4.65 -5.98 4.38
C ILE A 43 -4.77 -5.30 5.73
N GLN A 44 -5.38 -5.99 6.69
CA GLN A 44 -5.25 -5.66 8.11
C GLN A 44 -4.10 -6.50 8.67
N ARG A 45 -3.03 -5.83 9.12
CA ARG A 45 -1.88 -6.52 9.72
C ARG A 45 -2.30 -7.30 10.97
N ALA A 46 -1.80 -8.51 11.15
CA ALA A 46 -2.04 -9.29 12.36
C ALA A 46 -1.55 -8.52 13.61
N ARG A 47 -2.26 -8.69 14.73
CA ARG A 47 -1.84 -8.13 16.02
C ARG A 47 -0.65 -8.92 16.56
N ARG A 48 0.47 -8.24 16.82
CA ARG A 48 1.70 -8.83 17.37
C ARG A 48 2.07 -8.04 18.62
N GLU A 49 2.33 -8.73 19.71
CA GLU A 49 2.73 -8.11 20.96
C GLU A 49 4.03 -7.33 20.77
N GLY A 50 4.06 -6.07 21.20
CA GLY A 50 5.20 -5.17 21.00
C GLY A 50 5.30 -4.50 19.62
N ASP A 51 4.44 -4.80 18.65
CA ASP A 51 4.35 -4.05 17.38
C ASP A 51 3.26 -2.96 17.49
N PRO A 52 3.65 -1.67 17.59
CA PRO A 52 2.70 -0.55 17.72
C PRO A 52 1.81 -0.35 16.48
N TRP A 53 2.15 -0.97 15.35
CA TRP A 53 1.43 -0.88 14.07
C TRP A 53 0.64 -2.14 13.74
N SER A 54 0.46 -2.99 14.75
CA SER A 54 -0.27 -4.23 14.59
C SER A 54 -1.78 -3.96 14.59
N GLY A 55 -2.49 -4.53 13.61
CA GLY A 55 -3.89 -4.19 13.33
C GLY A 55 -4.11 -3.00 12.38
N ASP A 56 -3.05 -2.32 11.93
CA ASP A 56 -3.15 -1.22 10.97
C ASP A 56 -3.49 -1.72 9.55
N MET A 57 -4.15 -0.84 8.79
CA MET A 57 -4.41 -1.06 7.38
C MET A 57 -3.16 -0.77 6.54
N ALA A 58 -2.77 -1.74 5.73
CA ALA A 58 -1.59 -1.67 4.88
C ALA A 58 -1.89 -2.17 3.46
N PHE A 59 -1.02 -1.81 2.53
CA PHE A 59 -0.90 -2.54 1.28
C PHE A 59 -0.05 -3.80 1.52
N PRO A 60 -0.37 -4.93 0.89
CA PRO A 60 0.45 -6.14 1.01
C PRO A 60 1.86 -5.87 0.50
N GLY A 61 2.85 -6.45 1.17
CA GLY A 61 4.24 -6.19 0.85
C GLY A 61 5.20 -6.32 2.03
N GLY A 62 6.49 -6.39 1.70
CA GLY A 62 7.53 -6.65 2.68
C GLY A 62 8.91 -6.22 2.20
N ARG A 63 9.94 -6.83 2.77
CA ARG A 63 11.34 -6.41 2.58
C ARG A 63 11.89 -7.00 1.29
N LEU A 64 12.80 -6.24 0.66
CA LEU A 64 13.56 -6.73 -0.48
C LEU A 64 14.50 -7.86 -0.04
N GLU A 65 14.40 -9.01 -0.68
CA GLU A 65 15.30 -10.14 -0.47
C GLU A 65 16.39 -10.23 -1.54
N ARG A 66 17.43 -11.04 -1.29
CA ARG A 66 18.54 -11.24 -2.25
C ARG A 66 18.08 -11.98 -3.51
N SER A 67 17.05 -12.80 -3.40
CA SER A 67 16.41 -13.55 -4.48
C SER A 67 15.55 -12.67 -5.39
N ASP A 68 15.13 -11.49 -4.91
CA ASP A 68 14.26 -10.61 -5.67
C ASP A 68 15.00 -9.92 -6.82
N THR A 69 14.52 -10.13 -8.04
CA THR A 69 15.10 -9.52 -9.25
C THR A 69 14.85 -8.01 -9.35
N SER A 70 13.85 -7.50 -8.64
CA SER A 70 13.50 -6.08 -8.59
C SER A 70 12.61 -5.76 -7.40
N SER A 71 12.44 -4.47 -7.07
CA SER A 71 11.43 -4.03 -6.09
C SER A 71 10.00 -4.41 -6.49
N ARG A 72 9.73 -4.51 -7.80
CA ARG A 72 8.42 -4.98 -8.29
C ARG A 72 8.24 -6.46 -7.96
N HIS A 73 9.28 -7.26 -8.17
CA HIS A 73 9.29 -8.69 -7.82
C HIS A 73 9.01 -8.89 -6.33
N THR A 74 9.65 -8.10 -5.46
CA THR A 74 9.36 -8.11 -4.01
C THR A 74 7.87 -7.88 -3.72
N ALA A 75 7.26 -6.84 -4.30
CA ALA A 75 5.84 -6.57 -4.07
C ALA A 75 4.94 -7.74 -4.52
N MET A 76 5.28 -8.38 -5.64
CA MET A 76 4.52 -9.53 -6.17
C MET A 76 4.67 -10.78 -5.30
N ARG A 77 5.91 -11.11 -4.91
CA ARG A 77 6.23 -12.24 -4.02
C ARG A 77 5.53 -12.09 -2.67
N GLU A 78 5.71 -10.95 -2.02
CA GLU A 78 5.12 -10.67 -0.70
C GLU A 78 3.59 -10.70 -0.76
N THR A 79 2.98 -10.16 -1.83
CA THR A 79 1.53 -10.25 -2.01
C THR A 79 1.07 -11.70 -2.10
N LEU A 80 1.76 -12.53 -2.87
CA LEU A 80 1.44 -13.95 -2.99
C LEU A 80 1.57 -14.67 -1.64
N GLU A 81 2.65 -14.42 -0.91
CA GLU A 81 2.91 -15.02 0.41
C GLU A 81 1.88 -14.59 1.47
N GLU A 82 1.51 -13.30 1.51
CA GLU A 82 0.61 -12.75 2.52
C GLU A 82 -0.87 -13.05 2.24
N THR A 83 -1.26 -13.13 0.96
CA THR A 83 -2.68 -13.07 0.57
C THR A 83 -3.12 -14.18 -0.39
N GLY A 84 -2.19 -14.88 -1.01
CA GLY A 84 -2.47 -15.83 -2.10
C GLY A 84 -2.81 -15.16 -3.44
N LEU A 85 -2.91 -13.83 -3.51
CA LEU A 85 -3.17 -13.13 -4.77
C LEU A 85 -1.92 -13.17 -5.66
N ASP A 86 -1.97 -13.98 -6.70
CA ASP A 86 -0.86 -14.16 -7.63
C ASP A 86 -0.77 -13.02 -8.66
N LEU A 87 -0.01 -11.99 -8.32
CA LEU A 87 0.28 -10.88 -9.23
C LEU A 87 1.17 -11.28 -10.42
N PHE A 88 1.85 -12.42 -10.39
CA PHE A 88 2.62 -12.91 -11.55
C PHE A 88 1.70 -13.40 -12.67
N GLN A 89 0.57 -14.02 -12.30
CA GLN A 89 -0.38 -14.58 -13.26
C GLN A 89 -1.56 -13.65 -13.56
N GLN A 90 -2.09 -12.99 -12.55
CA GLN A 90 -3.38 -12.29 -12.62
C GLN A 90 -3.26 -10.77 -12.42
N GLY A 91 -2.04 -10.29 -12.13
CA GLY A 91 -1.72 -8.88 -11.99
C GLY A 91 -1.17 -8.27 -13.28
N GLU A 92 -1.75 -7.15 -13.70
CA GLU A 92 -1.21 -6.34 -14.80
C GLU A 92 -0.47 -5.14 -14.21
N TYR A 93 0.87 -5.16 -14.29
CA TYR A 93 1.69 -4.06 -13.77
C TYR A 93 1.41 -2.78 -14.54
N GLN A 94 1.11 -1.72 -13.80
CA GLN A 94 0.79 -0.42 -14.36
C GLN A 94 1.97 0.55 -14.21
N SER A 95 2.44 0.79 -12.98
CA SER A 95 3.59 1.66 -12.69
C SER A 95 4.03 1.53 -11.24
N ARG A 96 4.96 2.39 -10.80
CA ARG A 96 5.33 2.58 -9.39
C ARG A 96 5.00 4.00 -8.97
N LEU A 97 4.78 4.21 -7.67
CA LEU A 97 4.65 5.54 -7.05
C LEU A 97 6.00 6.05 -6.52
N SER A 98 6.00 7.20 -5.85
CA SER A 98 7.19 7.79 -5.26
C SER A 98 7.73 6.92 -4.12
N ASP A 99 9.05 6.89 -3.97
CA ASP A 99 9.67 6.26 -2.80
C ASP A 99 9.31 7.04 -1.53
N LEU A 100 8.93 6.33 -0.46
CA LEU A 100 8.69 6.92 0.85
C LEU A 100 9.80 6.51 1.81
N LEU A 101 10.33 7.50 2.55
CA LEU A 101 11.28 7.27 3.63
C LEU A 101 10.53 7.01 4.93
N THR A 102 10.86 5.90 5.59
CA THR A 102 10.38 5.56 6.92
C THR A 102 11.54 5.06 7.77
N ARG A 103 11.25 4.60 8.99
CA ARG A 103 12.22 4.01 9.91
C ARG A 103 11.87 2.54 10.13
N HIS A 104 12.89 1.70 10.14
CA HIS A 104 12.79 0.32 10.55
C HIS A 104 12.53 0.24 12.06
N HIS A 105 11.36 -0.23 12.45
CA HIS A 105 10.91 -0.10 13.84
C HIS A 105 11.82 -0.78 14.87
N SER A 106 12.42 -1.93 14.56
CA SER A 106 13.28 -2.65 15.52
C SER A 106 14.72 -2.15 15.59
N ARG A 107 15.18 -1.33 14.63
CA ARG A 107 16.61 -0.88 14.58
C ARG A 107 16.78 0.62 14.46
N TRP A 108 15.67 1.37 14.40
CA TRP A 108 15.63 2.81 14.22
C TRP A 108 16.42 3.34 13.00
N SER A 109 16.75 2.44 12.06
CA SER A 109 17.50 2.73 10.84
C SER A 109 16.55 3.17 9.72
N PRO A 110 17.03 3.97 8.75
CA PRO A 110 16.21 4.37 7.60
C PRO A 110 15.79 3.16 6.75
N MET A 111 14.57 3.22 6.25
CA MET A 111 14.01 2.26 5.31
C MET A 111 13.26 2.99 4.20
N VAL A 112 13.43 2.54 2.96
CA VAL A 112 12.72 3.08 1.79
C VAL A 112 11.64 2.09 1.36
N VAL A 113 10.40 2.56 1.26
CA VAL A 113 9.27 1.78 0.75
C VAL A 113 8.94 2.25 -0.67
N THR A 114 8.88 1.31 -1.61
CA THR A 114 8.50 1.57 -3.01
C THR A 114 7.13 0.96 -3.30
N PRO A 115 6.09 1.76 -3.55
CA PRO A 115 4.78 1.25 -3.92
C PRO A 115 4.68 0.94 -5.42
N HIS A 116 4.10 -0.20 -5.78
CA HIS A 116 3.85 -0.64 -7.16
C HIS A 116 2.36 -0.82 -7.39
N VAL A 117 1.85 -0.31 -8.52
CA VAL A 117 0.44 -0.33 -8.88
C VAL A 117 0.17 -1.46 -9.86
N PHE A 118 -0.84 -2.26 -9.58
CA PHE A 118 -1.29 -3.37 -10.40
C PHE A 118 -2.80 -3.29 -10.63
N ALA A 119 -3.23 -3.57 -11.86
CA ALA A 119 -4.62 -3.90 -12.13
C ALA A 119 -4.82 -5.40 -11.86
N TRP A 120 -5.88 -5.76 -11.15
CA TRP A 120 -6.21 -7.16 -10.84
C TRP A 120 -7.27 -7.68 -11.80
N ARG A 121 -7.00 -8.83 -12.41
CA ARG A 121 -7.92 -9.55 -13.30
C ARG A 121 -8.36 -10.91 -12.77
N GLY A 122 -7.91 -11.25 -11.56
CA GLY A 122 -8.20 -12.53 -10.94
C GLY A 122 -9.51 -12.59 -10.18
N ASP A 123 -9.76 -13.75 -9.60
CA ASP A 123 -10.88 -13.94 -8.67
C ASP A 123 -10.59 -13.35 -7.28
N ASN A 124 -11.49 -13.61 -6.33
CA ASN A 124 -11.43 -13.07 -4.96
C ASN A 124 -10.95 -14.11 -3.95
N VAL A 125 -10.38 -15.22 -4.40
CA VAL A 125 -9.92 -16.29 -3.51
C VAL A 125 -8.65 -15.81 -2.83
N MET A 126 -8.73 -15.65 -1.51
CA MET A 126 -7.61 -15.22 -0.67
C MET A 126 -7.22 -16.35 0.27
N SER A 127 -5.91 -16.57 0.42
CA SER A 127 -5.32 -17.46 1.40
C SER A 127 -4.36 -16.64 2.25
N LEU A 128 -4.89 -16.02 3.31
CA LEU A 128 -4.12 -15.14 4.18
C LEU A 128 -3.17 -15.95 5.08
N ASN A 129 -1.93 -15.48 5.22
CA ASN A 129 -0.99 -16.06 6.17
C ASN A 129 -1.08 -15.38 7.55
N HIS A 130 -0.22 -15.80 8.50
CA HIS A 130 -0.18 -15.28 9.86
C HIS A 130 0.24 -13.79 10.00
N GLU A 131 0.68 -13.14 8.92
CA GLU A 131 1.01 -11.70 8.88
C GLU A 131 -0.22 -10.83 8.63
N ALA A 132 -1.26 -11.37 7.98
CA ALA A 132 -2.47 -10.65 7.60
C ALA A 132 -3.71 -11.28 8.26
N GLN A 133 -4.46 -10.50 9.03
CA GLN A 133 -5.70 -10.96 9.66
C GLN A 133 -6.88 -10.94 8.68
N ARG A 134 -6.92 -9.96 7.78
CA ARG A 134 -8.02 -9.75 6.82
C ARG A 134 -7.49 -9.13 5.53
N GLY A 135 -8.10 -9.49 4.40
CA GLY A 135 -7.98 -8.81 3.13
C GLY A 135 -9.30 -8.12 2.79
N ILE A 136 -9.25 -6.84 2.40
CA ILE A 136 -10.44 -6.00 2.23
C ILE A 136 -10.30 -5.19 0.95
N TRP A 137 -11.33 -5.25 0.11
CA TRP A 137 -11.50 -4.36 -1.03
C TRP A 137 -12.32 -3.15 -0.60
N ILE A 138 -11.79 -1.94 -0.83
CA ILE A 138 -12.45 -0.70 -0.44
C ILE A 138 -12.76 0.11 -1.71
N PRO A 139 -14.01 0.56 -1.91
CA PRO A 139 -14.39 1.35 -3.08
C PRO A 139 -13.54 2.62 -3.22
N LEU A 140 -12.99 2.85 -4.41
CA LEU A 140 -12.27 4.07 -4.77
C LEU A 140 -13.14 5.31 -4.62
N ALA A 141 -14.44 5.21 -4.94
CA ALA A 141 -15.39 6.30 -4.72
C ALA A 141 -15.47 6.71 -3.25
N TYR A 142 -15.37 5.74 -2.33
CA TYR A 142 -15.31 6.01 -0.90
C TYR A 142 -13.96 6.65 -0.52
N LEU A 143 -12.85 6.06 -0.94
CA LEU A 143 -11.50 6.53 -0.61
C LEU A 143 -11.21 7.94 -1.15
N GLY A 144 -11.80 8.30 -2.30
CA GLY A 144 -11.69 9.60 -2.94
C GLY A 144 -12.59 10.68 -2.34
N ASN A 145 -13.64 10.31 -1.59
CA ASN A 145 -14.60 11.28 -1.05
C ASN A 145 -13.98 12.06 0.12
N PRO A 146 -13.85 13.40 0.03
CA PRO A 146 -13.31 14.22 1.11
C PRO A 146 -14.07 14.09 2.44
N ALA A 147 -15.37 13.74 2.40
CA ALA A 147 -16.19 13.53 3.59
C ALA A 147 -15.73 12.34 4.46
N HIS A 148 -14.92 11.42 3.91
CA HIS A 148 -14.39 10.27 4.63
C HIS A 148 -12.95 10.49 5.13
N ARG A 149 -12.40 11.69 4.94
CA ARG A 149 -11.15 12.11 5.57
C ARG A 149 -11.42 12.38 7.06
N SER A 150 -10.51 11.90 7.89
CA SER A 150 -10.60 11.99 9.34
C SER A 150 -9.21 12.23 9.91
N THR A 151 -9.12 12.24 11.23
CA THR A 151 -7.87 12.33 11.96
C THR A 151 -7.73 11.19 12.96
N LEU A 152 -6.48 10.83 13.22
CA LEU A 152 -6.08 9.85 14.22
C LEU A 152 -5.17 10.53 15.23
N GLN A 153 -5.52 10.44 16.51
CA GLN A 153 -4.65 10.89 17.59
C GLN A 153 -3.76 9.73 18.05
N ILE A 154 -2.45 9.94 18.00
CA ILE A 154 -1.44 8.97 18.45
C ILE A 154 -0.67 9.60 19.61
N ARG A 155 -0.47 8.82 20.67
CA ARG A 155 0.40 9.20 21.78
C ARG A 155 1.84 8.84 21.40
N THR A 156 2.70 9.84 21.31
CA THR A 156 4.13 9.69 21.05
C THR A 156 4.93 10.13 22.29
N PRO A 157 6.25 9.86 22.37
CA PRO A 157 7.10 10.41 23.42
C PRO A 157 7.10 11.96 23.49
N LEU A 158 6.75 12.62 22.38
CA LEU A 158 6.65 14.08 22.27
C LEU A 158 5.27 14.63 22.62
N GLY A 159 4.30 13.77 22.99
CA GLY A 159 2.93 14.15 23.34
C GLY A 159 1.89 13.56 22.39
N ARG A 160 0.65 14.06 22.48
CA ARG A 160 -0.43 13.65 21.56
C ARG A 160 -0.25 14.37 20.24
N MET A 161 -0.15 13.61 19.16
CA MET A 161 -0.02 14.12 17.79
C MET A 161 -1.22 13.69 16.96
N THR A 162 -1.66 14.58 16.07
CA THR A 162 -2.80 14.34 15.17
C THR A 162 -2.29 14.07 13.77
N PHE A 163 -2.71 12.95 13.18
CA PHE A 163 -2.34 12.54 11.83
C PHE A 163 -3.60 12.42 10.94
N PRO A 164 -3.49 12.71 9.63
CA PRO A 164 -4.60 12.49 8.71
C PRO A 164 -4.84 10.98 8.50
N CYS A 165 -6.10 10.60 8.35
CA CYS A 165 -6.49 9.23 8.04
C CYS A 165 -7.78 9.17 7.20
N CYS A 166 -8.09 7.99 6.70
CA CYS A 166 -9.40 7.63 6.16
C CYS A 166 -9.97 6.48 7.00
N ARG A 167 -11.24 6.56 7.38
CA ARG A 167 -11.94 5.50 8.13
C ARG A 167 -12.94 4.80 7.23
N TYR A 168 -12.97 3.48 7.26
CA TYR A 168 -13.93 2.66 6.52
C TYR A 168 -14.35 1.47 7.37
N GLN A 169 -15.64 1.34 7.70
CA GLN A 169 -16.17 0.19 8.47
C GLN A 169 -15.37 -0.17 9.74
N GLY A 170 -14.88 0.85 10.47
CA GLY A 170 -14.05 0.66 11.67
C GLY A 170 -12.55 0.49 11.41
N TYR A 171 -12.14 0.26 10.16
CA TYR A 171 -10.74 0.27 9.74
C TYR A 171 -10.21 1.70 9.60
N CYS A 172 -8.94 1.90 9.93
CA CYS A 172 -8.26 3.19 9.86
C CYS A 172 -7.06 3.08 8.93
N ILE A 173 -7.10 3.79 7.80
CA ILE A 173 -5.99 3.91 6.84
C ILE A 173 -5.27 5.22 7.14
N TRP A 174 -4.03 5.14 7.61
CA TRP A 174 -3.28 6.30 8.06
C TRP A 174 -1.78 6.09 7.77
N GLY A 175 -0.93 7.06 8.11
CA GLY A 175 0.53 6.93 7.95
C GLY A 175 0.97 6.70 6.50
N LEU A 176 1.92 5.78 6.29
CA LEU A 176 2.48 5.47 4.96
C LEU A 176 1.40 5.01 3.97
N SER A 177 0.51 4.12 4.40
CA SER A 177 -0.59 3.62 3.56
C SER A 177 -1.48 4.75 3.07
N TYR A 178 -1.79 5.71 3.96
CA TYR A 178 -2.57 6.89 3.58
C TYR A 178 -1.79 7.82 2.65
N SER A 179 -0.50 8.04 2.86
CA SER A 179 0.34 8.84 1.94
C SER A 179 0.37 8.23 0.53
N MET A 180 0.53 6.90 0.42
CA MET A 180 0.50 6.19 -0.86
C MET A 180 -0.88 6.28 -1.52
N LEU A 181 -1.95 6.12 -0.74
CA LEU A 181 -3.33 6.28 -1.20
C LEU A 181 -3.58 7.68 -1.76
N GLN A 182 -3.16 8.73 -1.06
CA GLN A 182 -3.34 10.12 -1.52
C GLN A 182 -2.57 10.38 -2.82
N GLU A 183 -1.34 9.87 -2.95
CA GLU A 183 -0.60 9.98 -4.21
C GLU A 183 -1.31 9.25 -5.35
N PHE A 184 -1.79 8.03 -5.11
CA PHE A 184 -2.55 7.26 -6.09
C PHE A 184 -3.81 7.99 -6.55
N LEU A 185 -4.64 8.47 -5.62
CA LEU A 185 -5.90 9.17 -5.93
C LEU A 185 -5.65 10.45 -6.70
N ARG A 186 -4.74 11.32 -6.22
CA ARG A 186 -4.39 12.57 -6.90
C ARG A 186 -3.96 12.32 -8.34
N LYS A 187 -3.11 11.30 -8.56
CA LYS A 187 -2.61 11.01 -9.90
C LYS A 187 -3.64 10.40 -10.82
N ARG A 188 -4.64 9.71 -10.27
CA ARG A 188 -5.79 9.24 -11.03
C ARG A 188 -6.74 10.34 -11.48
N GLU A 189 -6.82 11.46 -10.76
CA GLU A 189 -7.64 12.63 -11.16
C GLU A 189 -6.97 13.48 -12.25
N GLU A 190 -5.64 13.41 -12.37
CA GLU A 190 -4.84 14.15 -13.36
C GLU A 190 -4.82 13.52 -14.78
N GLY A 191 -5.46 12.37 -15.00
CA GLY A 191 -5.37 11.60 -16.26
C GLY A 191 -6.68 11.09 -16.81
#